data_AF-Q27293-F1
#
_entry.id   AF-Q27293-F1
#
_cell.length_a   1.000
_cell.length_b   1.000
_cell.length_c   1.000
_cell.angle_alpha   90.00
_cell.angle_beta   90.00
_cell.angle_gamma   90.00
#
_symmetry.space_group_name_H-M   'P 1'
#
loop_
_entity.id
_entity.type
_entity.pdbx_description
1 polymer ?
#
loop_
_entity_poly.entity_id
_entity_poly.type
_entity_poly.pdbx_seq_one_letter_code
_entity_poly.pdbx_strand_id
1 'polypeptide(L)'
;MLILKLRKEGKTYKDIQKTLKCSAKMVSNAIKYKWKPENRGTKHKTTDIEDRRIVSYSKVYRFASFRDIKSELNLGISDVTIRRRLLNQNFSARSPRKVPLPSPRHIKARLSLAKTYLNWPVSKWRNILWTDGSKIMLFGGTGSLQYI
;
A
#
# COMPACT_ATOMS: atom_id res chain seq x y z
N MET A 1 26.02 3.84 23.11
CA MET A 1 26.89 2.65 22.95
C MET A 1 27.62 2.35 24.25
N LEU A 2 27.66 1.09 24.67
CA LEU A 2 28.28 0.62 25.91
C LEU A 2 29.80 0.90 26.01
N ILE A 3 30.52 0.77 24.89
CA ILE A 3 31.97 1.07 24.81
C ILE A 3 32.27 2.54 25.10
N LEU A 4 31.48 3.48 24.58
CA LEU A 4 31.64 4.92 24.83
C LEU A 4 31.34 5.26 26.30
N LYS A 5 30.39 4.55 26.92
CA LYS A 5 30.05 4.72 28.34
C LYS A 5 31.19 4.26 29.25
N LEU A 6 31.70 3.05 29.04
CA LEU A 6 32.86 2.51 29.77
C LEU A 6 34.11 3.37 29.60
N ARG A 7 34.28 3.99 28.42
CA ARG A 7 35.39 4.90 28.17
C ARG A 7 35.25 6.22 28.93
N LYS A 8 34.02 6.76 29.08
CA LYS A 8 33.72 7.93 29.92
C LYS A 8 33.93 7.64 31.41
N GLU A 9 33.70 6.41 31.84
CA GLU A 9 33.97 5.91 33.21
C GLU A 9 35.48 5.64 33.47
N GLY A 10 36.36 5.98 32.52
CA GLY A 10 37.82 5.88 32.69
C GLY A 10 38.42 4.48 32.46
N LYS A 11 37.61 3.48 32.08
CA LYS A 11 38.13 2.12 31.83
C LYS A 11 39.13 2.09 30.67
N THR A 12 40.16 1.26 30.82
CA THR A 12 41.18 1.08 29.78
C THR A 12 40.65 0.23 28.63
N TYR A 13 41.33 0.28 27.48
CA TYR A 13 40.94 -0.49 26.30
C TYR A 13 40.98 -2.00 26.61
N LYS A 14 41.95 -2.44 27.41
CA LYS A 14 42.16 -3.84 27.80
C LYS A 14 41.02 -4.35 28.70
N ASP A 15 40.51 -3.50 29.59
CA ASP A 15 39.37 -3.83 30.47
C ASP A 15 38.10 -3.97 29.65
N ILE A 16 37.83 -3.01 28.75
CA ILE A 16 36.67 -3.04 27.86
C ILE A 16 36.69 -4.30 26.98
N GLN A 17 37.86 -4.69 26.46
CA GLN A 17 38.01 -5.93 25.70
C GLN A 17 37.70 -7.18 26.51
N LYS A 18 38.18 -7.28 27.76
CA LYS A 18 37.93 -8.43 28.63
C LYS A 18 36.47 -8.51 29.04
N THR A 19 35.87 -7.37 29.42
CA THR A 19 34.47 -7.30 29.85
C THR A 19 33.51 -7.61 28.70
N LEU A 20 33.73 -7.06 27.50
CA LEU A 20 32.84 -7.21 26.35
C LEU A 20 33.23 -8.36 25.40
N LYS A 21 34.32 -9.09 25.69
CA LYS A 21 34.90 -10.14 24.84
C LYS A 21 35.02 -9.73 23.37
N CYS A 22 35.52 -8.52 23.13
CA CYS A 22 35.64 -7.94 21.80
C CYS A 22 37.10 -7.59 21.44
N SER A 23 37.39 -7.41 20.15
CA SER A 23 38.74 -7.06 19.71
C SER A 23 39.12 -5.61 20.04
N ALA A 24 40.41 -5.35 20.28
CA ALA A 24 40.94 -3.99 20.49
C ALA A 24 40.60 -3.06 19.32
N LYS A 25 40.58 -3.62 18.11
CA LYS A 25 40.22 -2.93 16.87
C LYS A 25 38.77 -2.44 16.92
N MET A 26 37.85 -3.26 17.41
CA MET A 26 36.43 -2.91 17.55
C MET A 26 36.23 -1.77 18.56
N VAL A 27 36.92 -1.82 19.70
CA VAL A 27 36.90 -0.74 20.73
C VAL A 27 37.41 0.57 20.13
N SER A 28 38.53 0.53 19.41
CA SER A 28 39.11 1.71 18.74
C SER A 28 38.18 2.26 17.66
N ASN A 29 37.62 1.40 16.81
CA ASN A 29 36.69 1.80 15.75
C ASN A 29 35.41 2.40 16.33
N ALA A 30 34.85 1.83 17.41
CA ALA A 30 33.65 2.33 18.06
C ALA A 30 33.86 3.72 18.69
N ILE A 31 35.04 3.99 19.25
CA ILE A 31 35.40 5.32 19.77
C ILE A 31 35.55 6.34 18.63
N LYS A 32 36.15 5.94 17.50
CA LYS A 32 36.35 6.79 16.32
C LYS A 32 35.11 6.91 15.43
N TYR A 33 34.10 6.08 15.66
CA TYR A 33 32.91 6.01 14.84
C TYR A 33 32.15 7.33 14.87
N LYS A 34 31.84 7.85 13.68
CA LYS A 34 30.89 8.95 13.48
C LYS A 34 29.74 8.42 12.66
N TRP A 35 28.52 8.84 13.00
CA TRP A 35 27.35 8.47 12.22
C TRP A 35 27.54 8.94 10.78
N LYS A 36 27.27 8.02 9.85
CA LYS A 36 27.25 8.28 8.41
C LYS A 36 25.97 7.66 7.86
N PRO A 37 25.33 8.27 6.86
CA PRO A 37 24.23 7.61 6.17
C PRO A 37 24.71 6.29 5.56
N GLU A 38 23.94 5.23 5.76
CA GLU A 38 24.23 3.91 5.21
C GLU A 38 23.99 3.97 3.69
N ASN A 39 25.06 4.19 2.93
CA ASN A 39 25.01 4.21 1.46
C ASN A 39 25.26 2.82 0.85
N ARG A 40 25.14 1.75 1.64
CA ARG A 40 25.33 0.39 1.16
C ARG A 40 24.08 -0.09 0.43
N GLY A 41 24.31 -0.75 -0.70
CA GLY A 41 23.26 -1.33 -1.52
C GLY A 41 23.19 -0.74 -2.92
N THR A 42 22.36 -1.35 -3.75
CA THR A 42 22.19 -0.96 -5.15
C THR A 42 21.26 0.23 -5.26
N LYS A 43 21.72 1.29 -5.92
CA LYS A 43 20.86 2.43 -6.25
C LYS A 43 19.70 1.98 -7.12
N HIS A 44 18.56 2.62 -6.92
CA HIS A 44 17.40 2.40 -7.78
C HIS A 44 17.68 2.88 -9.20
N LYS A 45 17.12 2.17 -10.19
CA LYS A 45 17.15 2.62 -11.59
C LYS A 45 16.27 3.85 -11.83
N THR A 46 15.26 4.05 -10.97
CA THR A 46 14.36 5.19 -11.04
C THR A 46 14.80 6.30 -10.09
N THR A 47 14.49 7.52 -10.48
CA THR A 47 14.61 8.73 -9.66
C THR A 47 13.32 8.97 -8.86
N ASP A 48 13.42 9.76 -7.80
CA ASP A 48 12.24 10.14 -7.00
C ASP A 48 11.19 10.89 -7.84
N ILE A 49 11.62 11.62 -8.88
CA ILE A 49 10.72 12.35 -9.78
C ILE A 49 9.95 11.36 -10.65
N GLU A 50 10.61 10.34 -11.20
CA GLU A 50 9.96 9.29 -11.98
C GLU A 50 8.98 8.48 -11.12
N ASP A 51 9.37 8.11 -9.89
CA ASP A 51 8.49 7.41 -8.95
C ASP A 51 7.22 8.24 -8.66
N ARG A 52 7.35 9.57 -8.48
CA ARG A 52 6.19 10.47 -8.34
C ARG A 52 5.34 10.51 -9.60
N ARG A 53 5.94 10.58 -10.80
CA ARG A 53 5.20 10.58 -12.07
C ARG A 53 4.42 9.29 -12.27
N ILE A 54 5.01 8.14 -11.95
CA ILE A 54 4.35 6.82 -11.99
C ILE A 54 3.11 6.83 -11.08
N VAL A 55 3.24 7.29 -9.83
CA VAL A 55 2.13 7.35 -8.88
C VAL A 55 1.04 8.33 -9.36
N SER A 56 1.42 9.53 -9.79
CA SER A 56 0.47 10.54 -10.27
C SER A 56 -0.32 10.04 -11.47
N TYR A 57 0.36 9.40 -12.43
CA TYR A 57 -0.30 8.83 -13.60
C TYR A 57 -1.28 7.72 -13.21
N SER A 58 -0.88 6.79 -12.33
CA SER A 58 -1.75 5.70 -11.85
C SER A 58 -2.97 6.21 -11.07
N LYS A 59 -2.88 7.36 -10.39
CA LYS A 59 -4.02 7.99 -9.71
C LYS A 59 -5.07 8.53 -10.69
N VAL A 60 -4.61 9.15 -11.77
CA VAL A 60 -5.49 9.71 -12.82
C VAL A 60 -6.09 8.58 -13.66
N TYR A 61 -5.25 7.66 -14.14
CA TYR A 61 -5.64 6.56 -15.01
C TYR A 61 -5.61 5.23 -14.25
N ARG A 62 -6.63 5.01 -13.42
CA ARG A 62 -6.69 3.86 -12.50
C ARG A 62 -6.66 2.48 -13.18
N PHE A 63 -7.03 2.42 -14.46
CA PHE A 63 -7.07 1.19 -15.26
C PHE A 63 -5.89 1.05 -16.22
N ALA A 64 -4.95 2.00 -16.23
CA ALA A 64 -3.78 1.91 -17.09
C ALA A 64 -2.94 0.68 -16.74
N SER A 65 -2.49 -0.04 -17.76
CA SER A 65 -1.56 -1.15 -17.59
C SER A 65 -0.16 -0.64 -17.30
N PHE A 66 0.72 -1.49 -16.76
CA PHE A 66 2.12 -1.11 -16.56
C PHE A 66 2.84 -0.75 -17.86
N ARG A 67 2.40 -1.31 -18.99
CA ARG A 67 2.92 -0.98 -20.33
C ARG A 67 2.51 0.42 -20.75
N ASP A 68 1.24 0.78 -20.52
CA ASP A 68 0.73 2.12 -20.82
C ASP A 68 1.45 3.17 -19.98
N ILE A 69 1.66 2.90 -18.69
CA ILE A 69 2.44 3.78 -17.80
C ILE A 69 3.86 3.94 -18.34
N LYS A 70 4.49 2.85 -18.79
CA LYS A 70 5.84 2.86 -19.33
C LYS A 70 5.94 3.70 -20.60
N SER A 71 5.04 3.48 -21.56
CA SER A 71 5.04 4.19 -22.85
C SER A 71 4.74 5.67 -22.67
N GLU A 72 3.71 5.98 -21.87
CA GLU A 72 3.24 7.36 -21.69
C GLU A 72 4.23 8.23 -20.92
N LEU A 73 4.95 7.63 -19.96
CA LEU A 73 5.99 8.33 -19.21
C LEU A 73 7.38 8.23 -19.86
N ASN A 74 7.48 7.55 -21.02
CA ASN A 74 8.72 7.26 -21.75
C ASN A 74 9.85 6.72 -20.84
N LEU A 75 9.52 5.73 -20.01
CA LEU A 75 10.45 5.20 -19.00
C LEU A 75 11.27 4.04 -19.56
N GLY A 76 12.60 4.14 -19.46
CA GLY A 76 13.56 3.09 -19.82
C GLY A 76 13.62 1.91 -18.82
N ILE A 77 12.51 1.57 -18.17
CA ILE A 77 12.45 0.54 -17.11
C ILE A 77 11.54 -0.62 -17.49
N SER A 78 11.60 -1.71 -16.73
CA SER A 78 10.70 -2.86 -16.91
C SER A 78 9.37 -2.66 -16.21
N ASP A 79 8.33 -3.31 -16.72
CA ASP A 79 6.97 -3.33 -16.14
C ASP A 79 6.99 -3.83 -14.68
N VAL A 80 7.88 -4.79 -14.38
CA VAL A 80 8.10 -5.31 -13.02
C VAL A 80 8.65 -4.22 -12.09
N THR A 81 9.51 -3.33 -12.61
CA THR A 81 10.03 -2.19 -11.82
C THR A 81 8.91 -1.21 -11.51
N ILE A 82 8.08 -0.86 -12.49
CA ILE A 82 6.89 0.01 -12.30
C ILE A 82 5.97 -0.59 -11.24
N ARG A 83 5.66 -1.89 -11.33
CA ARG A 83 4.86 -2.60 -10.33
C ARG A 83 5.46 -2.50 -8.93
N ARG A 84 6.79 -2.72 -8.78
CA ARG A 84 7.47 -2.58 -7.48
C ARG A 84 7.38 -1.16 -6.93
N ARG A 85 7.51 -0.13 -7.78
CA ARG A 85 7.35 1.28 -7.37
C ARG A 85 5.95 1.59 -6.86
N LEU A 86 4.94 1.11 -7.58
CA LEU A 86 3.55 1.24 -7.15
C LEU A 86 3.31 0.52 -5.82
N LEU A 87 3.79 -0.72 -5.66
CA LEU A 87 3.65 -1.48 -4.42
C LEU A 87 4.33 -0.81 -3.22
N ASN A 88 5.53 -0.26 -3.40
CA ASN A 88 6.23 0.49 -2.35
C ASN A 88 5.43 1.73 -1.90
N GLN A 89 4.55 2.24 -2.76
CA GLN A 89 3.65 3.36 -2.49
C GLN A 89 2.24 2.89 -2.10
N ASN A 90 2.07 1.60 -1.79
CA ASN A 90 0.81 0.94 -1.43
C ASN A 90 -0.26 0.90 -2.53
N PHE A 91 0.14 1.03 -3.80
CA PHE A 91 -0.74 0.82 -4.96
C PHE A 91 -0.73 -0.65 -5.37
N SER A 92 -1.85 -1.33 -5.16
CA SER A 92 -2.07 -2.71 -5.58
C SER A 92 -3.07 -2.76 -6.74
N ALA A 93 -2.79 -3.64 -7.72
CA ALA A 93 -3.75 -3.92 -8.78
C ALA A 93 -4.97 -4.63 -8.17
N ARG A 94 -6.18 -4.15 -8.51
CA ARG A 94 -7.46 -4.70 -8.07
C ARG A 94 -8.41 -4.80 -9.25
N SER A 95 -9.28 -5.81 -9.22
CA SER A 95 -10.37 -5.90 -10.19
C SER A 95 -11.51 -4.96 -9.78
N PRO A 96 -12.07 -4.16 -10.72
CA PRO A 96 -13.21 -3.32 -10.41
C PRO A 96 -14.44 -4.17 -10.03
N ARG A 97 -15.23 -3.68 -9.08
CA ARG A 97 -16.49 -4.32 -8.71
C ARG A 97 -17.46 -4.23 -9.89
N LYS A 98 -18.01 -5.37 -10.32
CA LYS A 98 -19.10 -5.42 -11.30
C LYS A 98 -20.36 -4.88 -10.63
N VAL A 99 -20.87 -3.74 -11.09
CA VAL A 99 -22.10 -3.11 -10.58
C VAL A 99 -23.00 -2.74 -11.75
N PRO A 100 -24.34 -2.81 -11.59
CA PRO A 100 -25.26 -2.26 -12.58
C PRO A 100 -24.99 -0.76 -12.74
N LEU A 101 -24.98 -0.26 -13.97
CA LEU A 101 -24.78 1.16 -14.26
C LEU A 101 -26.08 1.92 -13.98
N PRO A 102 -26.15 2.76 -12.92
CA PRO A 102 -27.37 3.50 -12.62
C PRO A 102 -27.51 4.70 -13.57
N SER A 103 -28.72 4.92 -14.08
CA SER A 103 -29.03 6.15 -14.82
C SER A 103 -29.06 7.36 -13.88
N PRO A 104 -28.87 8.60 -14.38
CA PRO A 104 -29.00 9.81 -13.55
C PRO A 104 -30.34 9.91 -12.81
N ARG A 105 -31.43 9.43 -13.43
CA ARG A 105 -32.76 9.33 -12.81
C ARG A 105 -32.75 8.37 -11.63
N HIS A 106 -32.15 7.18 -11.77
CA HIS A 106 -32.03 6.20 -10.69
C HIS A 106 -31.19 6.74 -9.53
N ILE A 107 -30.09 7.44 -9.81
CA ILE A 107 -29.25 8.05 -8.77
C ILE A 107 -30.06 9.06 -7.95
N LYS A 108 -30.78 9.97 -8.62
CA LYS A 108 -31.62 10.97 -7.94
C LYS A 108 -32.70 10.33 -7.08
N ALA A 109 -33.44 9.37 -7.63
CA ALA A 109 -34.52 8.68 -6.91
C ALA A 109 -34.01 7.86 -5.71
N ARG A 110 -32.87 7.17 -5.86
CA ARG A 110 -32.24 6.44 -4.76
C ARG A 110 -31.75 7.39 -3.66
N LEU A 111 -31.16 8.53 -4.04
CA LEU A 111 -30.68 9.52 -3.08
C LEU A 111 -31.83 10.19 -2.33
N SER A 112 -32.92 10.56 -3.02
CA SER A 112 -34.10 11.13 -2.36
C SER A 112 -34.72 10.13 -1.40
N LEU A 113 -34.88 8.87 -1.83
CA LEU A 113 -35.39 7.79 -0.99
C LEU A 113 -34.53 7.59 0.27
N ALA A 114 -33.21 7.52 0.11
CA ALA A 114 -32.28 7.40 1.24
C ALA A 114 -32.39 8.57 2.22
N LYS A 115 -32.51 9.81 1.72
CA LYS A 115 -32.69 11.01 2.55
C LYS A 115 -34.03 11.01 3.29
N THR A 116 -35.12 10.64 2.62
CA THR A 116 -36.47 10.59 3.21
C THR A 116 -36.53 9.63 4.39
N TYR A 117 -35.86 8.49 4.28
CA TYR A 117 -35.92 7.42 5.27
C TYR A 117 -34.70 7.38 6.22
N LEU A 118 -33.75 8.32 6.12
CA LEU A 118 -32.53 8.33 6.93
C LEU A 118 -32.81 8.33 8.44
N ASN A 119 -33.80 9.12 8.86
CA ASN A 119 -34.15 9.32 10.27
C ASN A 119 -35.31 8.43 10.74
N TRP A 120 -35.66 7.39 9.98
CA TRP A 120 -36.75 6.51 10.38
C TRP A 120 -36.36 5.66 11.59
N PRO A 121 -37.24 5.59 12.62
CA PRO A 121 -36.99 4.76 13.78
C PRO A 121 -37.04 3.27 13.39
N VAL A 122 -36.25 2.45 14.09
CA VAL A 122 -36.17 1.00 13.86
C VAL A 122 -37.54 0.32 13.95
N SER A 123 -38.44 0.82 14.81
CA SER A 123 -39.81 0.31 14.93
C SER A 123 -40.59 0.39 13.61
N LYS A 124 -40.40 1.45 12.80
CA LYS A 124 -41.02 1.54 11.48
C LYS A 124 -40.43 0.54 10.50
N TRP A 125 -39.11 0.34 10.50
CA TRP A 125 -38.46 -0.64 9.63
C TRP A 125 -38.93 -2.07 9.90
N ARG A 126 -39.19 -2.41 11.17
CA ARG A 126 -39.72 -3.75 11.56
C ARG A 126 -41.09 -4.07 10.99
N ASN A 127 -41.88 -3.05 10.66
CA ASN A 127 -43.22 -3.23 10.14
C ASN A 127 -43.27 -3.34 8.61
N ILE A 128 -42.13 -3.21 7.92
CA ILE A 128 -42.07 -3.33 6.46
C ILE A 128 -41.76 -4.78 6.09
N LEU A 129 -42.66 -5.38 5.31
CA LEU A 129 -42.41 -6.64 4.61
C LEU A 129 -41.79 -6.34 3.24
N TRP A 130 -40.60 -6.87 2.99
CA TRP A 130 -39.94 -6.78 1.69
C TRP A 130 -40.18 -8.05 0.88
N THR A 131 -40.46 -7.90 -0.40
CA THR A 131 -40.57 -9.01 -1.35
C THR A 131 -39.67 -8.73 -2.54
N ASP A 132 -38.76 -9.64 -2.85
CA ASP A 132 -38.02 -9.65 -4.11
C ASP A 132 -38.19 -11.00 -4.83
N GLY A 133 -38.03 -10.98 -6.14
CA GLY A 133 -38.09 -12.18 -6.97
C GLY A 133 -36.69 -12.55 -7.44
N SER A 134 -36.16 -13.69 -6.98
CA SER A 134 -34.90 -14.24 -7.47
C SER A 134 -35.13 -15.44 -8.38
N LYS A 135 -34.41 -15.50 -9.51
CA LYS A 135 -34.43 -16.66 -10.39
C LYS A 135 -33.51 -17.76 -9.83
N ILE A 136 -34.08 -18.93 -9.53
CA ILE A 136 -33.32 -20.14 -9.16
C ILE A 136 -33.12 -20.98 -10.43
N MET A 137 -31.88 -21.24 -10.81
CA MET A 137 -31.54 -22.09 -11.96
C MET A 137 -30.99 -23.43 -11.46
N LEU A 138 -31.61 -24.54 -11.87
CA LEU A 138 -31.24 -25.88 -11.42
C LEU A 138 -30.03 -26.46 -12.17
N PHE A 139 -29.84 -26.12 -13.46
CA PHE A 139 -28.69 -26.54 -14.27
C PHE A 139 -28.32 -25.46 -15.30
N GLY A 140 -27.04 -25.36 -15.68
CA GLY A 140 -26.60 -24.58 -16.85
C GLY A 140 -26.64 -23.05 -16.71
N GLY A 141 -26.15 -22.49 -15.61
CA GLY A 141 -26.08 -21.03 -15.44
C GLY A 141 -24.97 -20.37 -16.28
N THR A 142 -25.32 -19.33 -17.05
CA THR A 142 -24.39 -18.44 -17.77
C THR A 142 -23.79 -17.35 -16.87
N GLY A 143 -23.65 -17.62 -15.57
CA GLY A 143 -23.19 -16.66 -14.57
C GLY A 143 -21.95 -17.17 -13.85
N SER A 144 -20.95 -16.30 -13.68
CA SER A 144 -19.81 -16.58 -12.79
C SER A 144 -20.31 -16.74 -11.36
N LEU A 145 -20.27 -17.96 -10.82
CA LEU A 145 -20.47 -18.24 -9.40
C LEU A 145 -19.55 -17.34 -8.56
N GLN A 146 -20.12 -16.32 -7.91
CA GLN A 146 -19.44 -15.58 -6.85
C GLN A 146 -19.85 -16.26 -5.55
N TYR A 147 -18.93 -17.03 -4.97
CA TYR A 147 -19.05 -17.47 -3.59
C TYR A 147 -18.93 -16.25 -2.67
N ILE A 148 -19.80 -16.21 -1.65
CA ILE A 148 -19.79 -15.27 -0.52
C ILE A 148 -18.55 -15.52 0.32
#